data_AF-A0A4D4NAZ6-F1
#
_entry.id   AF-A0A4D4NAZ6-F1
#
_cell.length_a   1.000
_cell.length_b   1.000
_cell.length_c   1.000
_cell.angle_alpha   90.00
_cell.angle_beta   90.00
_cell.angle_gamma   90.00
#
_symmetry.space_group_name_H-M   'P 1'
#
loop_
_entity.id
_entity.type
_entity.pdbx_description
1 polymer ?
#
loop_
_entity_poly.entity_id
_entity_poly.type
_entity_poly.pdbx_seq_one_letter_code
_entity_poly.pdbx_strand_id
1 'polypeptide(L)'
;MKPTGKDVDPQDRVFGQRVQKLRKEQRRTQAEFAAALGKTSSWMSQVERGIQPVQRMDLLQQIADELGVSVQQLRPSVADGSGPSQHPAPLSLSNDLDETRRLISGHPALRALLASPGTEGARSVEALRKDVDDLWELTHAARMAQVSVLAVELLPELERTARMAPDETRSELFLLLSRTYQALSAAFVRQDEADAAWVAADRAIFAAERSGDPLHVCAGVFRMTQAFVRLRSLGQAEHAARTAIDALEEQGAGRRRLCPSSVRSIWPSRSFTREPALGPKPRRRSPRPALSRRSLARTGTTSTWSSGRST
;
A
#
# COMPACT_ATOMS: atom_id res chain seq x y z
N MET A 1 -19.73 -17.29 38.91
CA MET A 1 -19.37 -18.69 38.56
C MET A 1 -18.29 -18.67 37.49
N LYS A 2 -17.19 -19.41 37.66
CA LYS A 2 -16.14 -19.53 36.63
C LYS A 2 -16.68 -20.45 35.52
N PRO A 3 -16.53 -20.12 34.22
CA PRO A 3 -17.02 -20.98 33.15
C PRO A 3 -16.20 -22.27 33.14
N THR A 4 -16.85 -23.38 33.51
CA THR A 4 -16.32 -24.73 33.36
C THR A 4 -16.40 -25.08 31.87
N GLY A 5 -15.38 -25.71 31.29
CA GLY A 5 -15.16 -25.84 29.84
C GLY A 5 -16.17 -26.66 29.00
N LYS A 6 -17.46 -26.71 29.40
CA LYS A 6 -18.57 -27.33 28.66
C LYS A 6 -19.31 -26.38 27.73
N ASP A 7 -19.16 -25.06 27.85
CA ASP A 7 -19.86 -24.05 27.03
C ASP A 7 -18.90 -23.24 26.13
N VAL A 8 -17.86 -23.89 25.62
CA VAL A 8 -16.90 -23.24 24.70
C VAL A 8 -17.35 -23.48 23.26
N ASP A 9 -17.54 -22.41 22.49
CA ASP A 9 -17.86 -22.49 21.07
C ASP A 9 -16.77 -23.32 20.35
N PRO A 10 -17.16 -24.38 19.61
CA PRO A 10 -16.23 -25.16 18.79
C PRO A 10 -15.33 -24.31 17.90
N GLN A 11 -15.84 -23.19 17.35
CA GLN A 11 -15.06 -22.29 16.50
C GLN A 11 -13.98 -21.55 17.28
N ASP A 12 -14.29 -21.07 18.49
CA ASP A 12 -13.30 -20.39 19.34
C ASP A 12 -12.24 -21.36 19.86
N ARG A 13 -12.58 -22.64 20.04
CA ARG A 13 -11.62 -23.69 20.38
C ARG A 13 -10.66 -24.00 19.22
N VAL A 14 -11.18 -24.08 17.99
CA VAL A 14 -10.36 -24.28 16.79
C VAL A 14 -9.44 -23.08 16.55
N PHE A 15 -9.97 -21.87 16.69
CA PHE A 15 -9.19 -20.63 16.64
C PHE A 15 -8.06 -20.65 17.68
N GLY A 16 -8.38 -20.93 18.95
CA GLY A 16 -7.41 -20.97 20.04
C GLY A 16 -6.28 -21.99 19.82
N GLN A 17 -6.62 -23.17 19.32
CA GLN A 17 -5.62 -24.21 18.98
C GLN A 17 -4.69 -23.77 17.85
N ARG A 18 -5.22 -23.05 16.86
CA ARG A 18 -4.40 -22.57 15.73
C ARG A 18 -3.46 -21.45 16.15
N VAL A 19 -3.93 -20.50 16.96
CA VAL A 19 -3.07 -19.47 17.58
C VAL A 19 -1.96 -20.13 18.40
N GLN A 20 -2.28 -21.16 19.19
CA GLN A 20 -1.29 -21.91 19.97
C GLN A 20 -0.24 -22.58 19.07
N LYS A 21 -0.66 -23.20 17.97
CA LYS A 21 0.23 -23.89 17.04
C LYS A 21 1.23 -22.91 16.41
N LEU A 22 0.74 -21.83 15.81
CA LEU A 22 1.57 -20.83 15.14
C LEU A 22 2.55 -20.15 16.11
N ARG A 23 2.10 -19.83 17.33
CA ARG A 23 2.99 -19.30 18.37
C ARG A 23 4.13 -20.27 18.71
N LYS A 24 3.83 -21.57 18.80
CA LYS A 24 4.86 -22.60 19.08
C LYS A 24 5.83 -22.78 17.93
N GLU A 25 5.39 -22.63 16.67
CA GLU A 25 6.27 -22.65 15.49
C GLU A 25 7.27 -21.49 15.52
N GLN A 26 6.87 -20.33 16.05
CA GLN A 26 7.76 -19.19 16.33
C GLN A 26 8.57 -19.34 17.63
N ARG A 27 8.46 -20.46 18.35
CA ARG A 27 9.14 -20.76 19.63
C ARG A 27 8.91 -19.72 20.75
N ARG A 28 7.80 -18.98 20.72
CA ARG A 28 7.47 -17.97 21.74
C ARG A 28 6.64 -18.58 22.87
N THR A 29 6.86 -18.13 24.10
CA THR A 29 6.02 -18.49 25.25
C THR A 29 4.68 -17.74 25.22
N GLN A 30 3.68 -18.21 25.98
CA GLN A 30 2.40 -17.49 26.13
C GLN A 30 2.60 -16.09 26.73
N ALA A 31 3.57 -15.92 27.63
CA ALA A 31 3.86 -14.63 28.27
C ALA A 31 4.47 -13.63 27.27
N GLU A 32 5.45 -14.06 26.48
CA GLU A 32 6.10 -13.20 25.48
C GLU A 32 5.14 -12.77 24.37
N PHE A 33 4.32 -13.69 23.87
CA PHE A 33 3.34 -13.39 22.83
C PHE A 33 2.19 -12.49 23.36
N ALA A 34 1.71 -12.75 24.58
CA ALA A 34 0.70 -11.90 25.20
C ALA A 34 1.22 -10.48 25.45
N ALA A 35 2.48 -10.33 25.88
CA ALA A 35 3.09 -9.04 26.15
C ALA A 35 3.16 -8.15 24.89
N ALA A 36 3.47 -8.73 23.72
CA ALA A 36 3.46 -8.02 22.44
C ALA A 36 2.06 -7.46 22.08
N LEU A 37 1.01 -8.16 22.50
CA LEU A 37 -0.39 -7.72 22.32
C LEU A 37 -0.90 -6.82 23.45
N GLY A 38 -0.06 -6.44 24.41
CA GLY A 38 -0.46 -5.70 25.61
C GLY A 38 -1.44 -6.48 26.52
N LYS A 39 -1.37 -7.81 26.51
CA LYS A 39 -2.23 -8.74 27.27
C LYS A 39 -1.43 -9.55 28.28
N THR A 40 -2.15 -10.22 29.18
CA THR A 40 -1.56 -11.08 30.20
C THR A 40 -1.39 -12.51 29.68
N SER A 41 -0.40 -13.24 30.20
CA SER A 41 -0.22 -14.67 29.92
C SER A 41 -1.47 -15.49 30.24
N SER A 42 -2.21 -15.12 31.29
CA SER A 42 -3.49 -15.75 31.65
C SER A 42 -4.56 -15.55 30.57
N TRP A 43 -4.67 -14.35 30.00
CA TRP A 43 -5.57 -14.07 28.89
C TRP A 43 -5.24 -14.95 27.67
N MET A 44 -3.94 -15.07 27.33
CA MET A 44 -3.50 -15.93 26.22
C MET A 44 -3.84 -17.40 26.47
N SER A 45 -3.62 -17.90 27.69
CA SER A 45 -4.04 -19.25 28.07
C SER A 45 -5.54 -19.47 27.93
N GLN A 46 -6.37 -18.46 28.19
CA GLN A 46 -7.83 -18.56 28.00
C GLN A 46 -8.21 -18.53 26.51
N VAL A 47 -7.53 -17.73 25.69
CA VAL A 47 -7.74 -17.69 24.23
C VAL A 47 -7.36 -19.01 23.59
N GLU A 48 -6.20 -19.58 23.91
CA GLU A 48 -5.75 -20.87 23.33
C GLU A 48 -6.67 -22.04 23.68
N ARG A 49 -7.38 -21.96 24.81
CA ARG A 49 -8.38 -22.94 25.24
C ARG A 49 -9.78 -22.67 24.68
N GLY A 50 -9.96 -21.58 23.92
CA GLY A 50 -11.26 -21.13 23.41
C GLY A 50 -12.17 -20.52 24.48
N ILE A 51 -11.72 -20.39 25.72
CA ILE A 51 -12.53 -19.84 26.83
C ILE A 51 -12.75 -18.34 26.66
N GLN A 52 -11.74 -17.63 26.16
CA GLN A 52 -11.81 -16.21 25.89
C GLN A 52 -12.04 -15.99 24.38
N PRO A 53 -13.25 -15.63 23.95
CA PRO A 53 -13.52 -15.35 22.54
C PRO A 53 -12.82 -14.07 22.12
N VAL A 54 -12.27 -14.08 20.90
CA VAL A 54 -11.64 -12.92 20.26
C VAL A 54 -12.46 -12.56 19.02
N GLN A 55 -13.45 -11.68 19.23
CA GLN A 55 -14.43 -11.31 18.20
C GLN A 55 -14.12 -9.97 17.53
N ARG A 56 -13.41 -9.09 18.24
CA ARG A 56 -13.11 -7.75 17.72
C ARG A 56 -12.07 -7.85 16.61
N MET A 57 -12.37 -7.25 15.46
CA MET A 57 -11.55 -7.35 14.27
C MET A 57 -10.17 -6.71 14.45
N ASP A 58 -10.08 -5.62 15.21
CA ASP A 58 -8.80 -4.96 15.55
C ASP A 58 -7.83 -5.89 16.29
N LEU A 59 -8.35 -6.66 17.25
CA LEU A 59 -7.55 -7.61 18.02
C LEU A 59 -7.23 -8.87 17.22
N LEU A 60 -8.13 -9.32 16.34
CA LEU A 60 -7.85 -10.41 15.41
C LEU A 60 -6.72 -10.04 14.44
N GLN A 61 -6.74 -8.82 13.90
CA GLN A 61 -5.70 -8.32 13.02
C GLN A 61 -4.36 -8.23 13.75
N GLN A 62 -4.33 -7.66 14.96
CA GLN A 62 -3.10 -7.60 15.76
C GLN A 62 -2.49 -8.98 16.04
N ILE A 63 -3.32 -9.99 16.31
CA ILE A 63 -2.86 -11.38 16.50
C ILE A 63 -2.31 -11.96 15.19
N ALA A 64 -2.96 -11.66 14.06
CA ALA A 64 -2.55 -12.10 12.74
C ALA A 64 -1.20 -11.48 12.34
N ASP A 65 -1.05 -10.17 12.53
CA ASP A 65 0.17 -9.41 12.25
C ASP A 65 1.35 -9.93 13.10
N GLU A 66 1.14 -10.14 14.40
CA GLU A 66 2.17 -10.65 15.32
C GLU A 66 2.58 -12.09 14.98
N LEU A 67 1.69 -12.87 14.37
CA LEU A 67 1.95 -14.23 13.90
C LEU A 67 2.45 -14.29 12.45
N GLY A 68 2.44 -13.18 11.71
CA GLY A 68 2.80 -13.12 10.30
C GLY A 68 1.88 -13.93 9.38
N VAL A 69 0.60 -14.05 9.74
CA VAL A 69 -0.41 -14.82 8.99
C VAL A 69 -1.62 -13.93 8.69
N SER A 70 -2.50 -14.36 7.78
CA SER A 70 -3.75 -13.64 7.53
C SER A 70 -4.83 -13.98 8.59
N VAL A 71 -5.79 -13.06 8.78
CA VAL A 71 -6.93 -13.31 9.69
C VAL A 71 -7.76 -14.53 9.24
N GLN A 72 -7.83 -14.79 7.94
CA GLN A 72 -8.52 -15.98 7.39
C GLN A 72 -7.80 -17.29 7.76
N GLN A 73 -6.47 -17.27 7.81
CA GLN A 73 -5.72 -18.43 8.30
C GLN A 73 -6.03 -18.70 9.77
N LEU A 74 -6.22 -17.66 10.60
CA LEU A 74 -6.61 -17.83 12.00
C LEU A 74 -8.07 -18.29 12.17
N ARG A 75 -9.01 -17.78 11.35
CA ARG A 75 -10.43 -18.13 11.35
C ARG A 75 -10.89 -18.61 9.97
N PRO A 76 -10.65 -19.88 9.61
CA PRO A 76 -11.23 -20.44 8.38
C PRO A 76 -12.75 -20.48 8.53
N SER A 77 -13.47 -19.87 7.58
CA SER A 77 -14.92 -19.87 7.56
C SER A 77 -15.44 -21.31 7.49
N VAL A 78 -16.20 -21.74 8.50
CA VAL A 78 -16.84 -23.05 8.51
C VAL A 78 -18.11 -22.97 7.68
N ALA A 79 -17.96 -23.03 6.36
CA ALA A 79 -18.98 -23.58 5.49
C ALA A 79 -18.45 -24.93 4.99
N ASP A 80 -19.32 -25.94 5.11
CA ASP A 80 -19.20 -27.30 4.57
C ASP A 80 -18.39 -28.29 5.41
N GLY A 81 -19.06 -28.80 6.44
CA GLY A 81 -18.84 -30.17 6.88
C GLY A 81 -19.50 -31.15 5.91
N SER A 82 -18.72 -31.79 5.03
CA SER A 82 -18.97 -33.16 4.55
C SER A 82 -17.92 -33.61 3.51
N GLY A 83 -17.10 -34.58 3.89
CA GLY A 83 -16.44 -35.55 2.98
C GLY A 83 -15.31 -35.05 2.06
N PRO A 84 -14.41 -35.96 1.63
CA PRO A 84 -13.34 -35.63 0.70
C PRO A 84 -13.92 -35.52 -0.73
N SER A 85 -14.37 -34.33 -1.10
CA SER A 85 -14.86 -34.05 -2.44
C SER A 85 -13.69 -33.71 -3.38
N GLN A 86 -13.40 -34.63 -4.30
CA GLN A 86 -12.46 -34.50 -5.42
C GLN A 86 -13.05 -33.68 -6.59
N HIS A 87 -13.70 -32.56 -6.30
CA HIS A 87 -14.09 -31.59 -7.33
C HIS A 87 -13.38 -30.27 -7.04
N PRO A 88 -12.71 -29.65 -8.04
CA PRO A 88 -12.03 -28.39 -7.82
C PRO A 88 -13.09 -27.37 -7.40
N ALA A 89 -13.03 -26.95 -6.13
CA ALA A 89 -13.86 -25.88 -5.64
C ALA A 89 -13.69 -24.70 -6.59
N PRO A 90 -14.77 -23.99 -6.99
CA PRO A 90 -14.62 -22.74 -7.70
C PRO A 90 -13.68 -21.90 -6.86
N LEU A 91 -12.57 -21.48 -7.46
CA LEU A 91 -11.57 -20.62 -6.86
C LEU A 91 -12.32 -19.52 -6.11
N SER A 92 -12.40 -19.63 -4.78
CA SER A 92 -12.75 -18.50 -3.95
C SER A 92 -11.61 -17.53 -4.26
N LEU A 93 -11.87 -16.58 -5.16
CA LEU A 93 -10.89 -15.64 -5.64
C LEU A 93 -10.45 -14.86 -4.42
N SER A 94 -9.38 -15.32 -3.79
CA SER A 94 -8.80 -14.61 -2.67
C SER A 94 -8.53 -13.21 -3.18
N ASN A 95 -9.06 -12.23 -2.46
CA ASN A 95 -8.84 -10.81 -2.70
C ASN A 95 -7.36 -10.42 -2.57
N ASP A 96 -6.52 -11.40 -2.23
CA ASP A 96 -5.15 -11.26 -1.87
C ASP A 96 -4.36 -11.10 -3.16
N LEU A 97 -3.80 -9.91 -3.34
CA LEU A 97 -2.82 -9.61 -4.37
C LEU A 97 -1.51 -10.39 -4.14
N ASP A 98 -1.50 -11.41 -3.27
CA ASP A 98 -0.38 -12.26 -2.87
C ASP A 98 0.46 -12.78 -4.05
N GLU A 99 -0.19 -13.30 -5.11
CA GLU A 99 0.56 -13.78 -6.27
C GLU A 99 1.19 -12.61 -7.03
N THR A 100 0.46 -11.50 -7.18
CA THR A 100 1.01 -10.29 -7.78
C THR A 100 2.16 -9.72 -6.94
N ARG A 101 2.05 -9.78 -5.60
CA ARG A 101 3.09 -9.41 -4.64
C ARG A 101 4.32 -10.29 -4.79
N ARG A 102 4.12 -11.62 -4.90
CA ARG A 102 5.20 -12.57 -5.20
C ARG A 102 5.90 -12.23 -6.51
N LEU A 103 5.15 -11.92 -7.58
CA LEU A 103 5.72 -11.53 -8.86
C LEU A 103 6.60 -10.28 -8.74
N ILE A 104 6.13 -9.22 -8.08
CA ILE A 104 6.90 -7.99 -7.94
C ILE A 104 8.04 -8.08 -6.90
N SER A 105 8.07 -9.12 -6.07
CA SER A 105 9.19 -9.38 -5.15
C SER A 105 10.45 -9.85 -5.90
N GLY A 106 10.27 -10.48 -7.06
CA GLY A 106 11.35 -10.81 -7.99
C GLY A 106 11.58 -9.71 -9.03
N HIS A 107 12.64 -9.84 -9.82
CA HIS A 107 12.91 -8.95 -10.96
C HIS A 107 12.90 -9.74 -12.28
N PRO A 108 12.07 -9.35 -13.28
CA PRO A 108 11.88 -10.12 -14.51
C PRO A 108 13.13 -10.21 -15.40
N ALA A 109 14.07 -9.26 -15.24
CA ALA A 109 15.29 -9.23 -16.02
C ALA A 109 16.09 -10.53 -15.91
N LEU A 110 16.11 -11.20 -14.75
CA LEU A 110 16.90 -12.42 -14.58
C LEU A 110 16.50 -13.50 -15.58
N ARG A 111 15.19 -13.72 -15.75
CA ARG A 111 14.68 -14.70 -16.71
C ARG A 111 15.01 -14.28 -18.13
N ALA A 112 14.81 -13.02 -18.49
CA ALA A 112 15.05 -12.55 -19.85
C ALA A 112 16.54 -12.48 -20.24
N LEU A 113 17.43 -12.19 -19.28
CA LEU A 113 18.88 -12.10 -19.51
C LEU A 113 19.53 -13.48 -19.57
N LEU A 114 18.97 -14.48 -18.86
CA LEU A 114 19.50 -15.84 -18.81
C LEU A 114 18.80 -16.80 -19.77
N ALA A 115 17.57 -16.51 -20.22
CA ALA A 115 16.88 -17.32 -21.20
C ALA A 115 17.46 -17.07 -22.60
N SER A 116 17.61 -18.15 -23.37
CA SER A 116 17.76 -18.03 -24.81
C SER A 116 16.51 -17.38 -25.40
N PRO A 117 16.64 -16.54 -26.46
CA PRO A 117 15.49 -15.94 -27.12
C PRO A 117 14.56 -17.06 -27.63
N GLY A 118 13.47 -17.27 -26.91
CA GLY A 118 12.43 -18.23 -27.27
C GLY A 118 11.48 -17.63 -28.29
N THR A 119 11.11 -18.42 -29.29
CA THR A 119 10.16 -18.09 -30.35
C THR A 119 8.71 -18.21 -29.87
N GLU A 120 8.37 -17.69 -28.68
CA GLU A 120 6.96 -17.59 -28.29
C GLU A 120 6.33 -16.43 -29.05
N GLY A 121 5.18 -16.68 -29.68
CA GLY A 121 4.46 -15.68 -30.47
C GLY A 121 4.04 -14.51 -29.59
N ALA A 122 4.71 -13.37 -29.76
CA ALA A 122 4.38 -12.15 -29.03
C ALA A 122 2.95 -11.71 -29.35
N ARG A 123 2.13 -11.45 -28.31
CA ARG A 123 0.82 -10.83 -28.49
C ARG A 123 0.98 -9.47 -29.16
N SER A 124 -0.03 -9.05 -29.91
CA SER A 124 -0.05 -7.73 -30.51
C SER A 124 -0.07 -6.64 -29.43
N VAL A 125 0.54 -5.50 -29.74
CA VAL A 125 0.52 -4.31 -28.86
C VAL A 125 -0.92 -3.87 -28.56
N GLU A 126 -1.84 -4.05 -29.53
CA GLU A 126 -3.27 -3.79 -29.35
C GLU A 126 -3.90 -4.65 -28.25
N ALA A 127 -3.61 -5.95 -28.24
CA ALA A 127 -4.13 -6.86 -27.21
C ALA A 127 -3.58 -6.50 -25.83
N LEU A 128 -2.28 -6.21 -25.74
CA LEU A 128 -1.66 -5.75 -24.50
C LEU A 128 -2.27 -4.43 -24.01
N ARG A 129 -2.54 -3.48 -24.92
CA ARG A 129 -3.18 -2.21 -24.57
C ARG A 129 -4.56 -2.42 -23.96
N LYS A 130 -5.36 -3.29 -24.59
CA LYS A 130 -6.69 -3.66 -24.07
C LYS A 130 -6.62 -4.25 -22.67
N ASP A 131 -5.72 -5.21 -22.44
CA ASP A 131 -5.56 -5.83 -21.11
C ASP A 131 -5.11 -4.81 -20.06
N VAL A 132 -4.26 -3.85 -20.42
CA VAL A 132 -3.86 -2.74 -19.53
C VAL A 132 -5.04 -1.84 -19.20
N ASP A 133 -5.88 -1.51 -20.19
CA ASP A 133 -7.09 -0.71 -19.98
C ASP A 133 -8.09 -1.45 -19.08
N ASP A 134 -8.29 -2.75 -19.31
CA ASP A 134 -9.15 -3.61 -18.48
C ASP A 134 -8.63 -3.69 -17.04
N LEU A 135 -7.31 -3.87 -16.85
CA LEU A 135 -6.67 -3.84 -15.52
C LEU A 135 -6.91 -2.50 -14.81
N TRP A 136 -6.89 -1.40 -15.57
CA TRP A 136 -7.19 -0.06 -15.06
C TRP A 136 -8.61 0.04 -14.54
N GLU A 137 -9.58 -0.38 -15.33
CA GLU A 137 -11.00 -0.34 -14.97
C GLU A 137 -11.29 -1.24 -13.77
N LEU A 138 -10.74 -2.46 -13.74
CA LEU A 138 -10.86 -3.38 -12.60
C LEU A 138 -10.27 -2.77 -11.32
N THR A 139 -9.11 -2.13 -11.43
CA THR A 139 -8.46 -1.46 -10.30
C THR A 139 -9.35 -0.34 -9.78
N HIS A 140 -9.87 0.52 -10.66
CA HIS A 140 -10.76 1.62 -10.26
C HIS A 140 -12.06 1.09 -9.61
N ALA A 141 -12.66 0.05 -10.19
CA ALA A 141 -13.87 -0.61 -9.70
C ALA A 141 -13.66 -1.47 -8.42
N ALA A 142 -12.46 -1.47 -7.84
CA ALA A 142 -12.10 -2.24 -6.65
C ALA A 142 -12.29 -3.76 -6.81
N ARG A 143 -12.12 -4.26 -8.04
CA ARG A 143 -12.25 -5.68 -8.41
C ARG A 143 -10.91 -6.42 -8.25
N MET A 144 -10.37 -6.39 -7.03
CA MET A 144 -9.00 -6.81 -6.72
C MET A 144 -8.72 -8.30 -7.02
N ALA A 145 -9.71 -9.18 -6.83
CA ALA A 145 -9.66 -10.57 -7.29
C ALA A 145 -9.35 -10.68 -8.79
N GLN A 146 -10.08 -9.93 -9.61
CA GLN A 146 -9.89 -9.90 -11.06
C GLN A 146 -8.58 -9.19 -11.45
N VAL A 147 -8.20 -8.14 -10.71
CA VAL A 147 -6.88 -7.49 -10.86
C VAL A 147 -5.77 -8.50 -10.67
N SER A 148 -5.82 -9.31 -9.61
CA SER A 148 -4.82 -10.33 -9.31
C SER A 148 -4.69 -11.34 -10.46
N VAL A 149 -5.81 -11.90 -10.93
CA VAL A 149 -5.81 -12.86 -12.06
C VAL A 149 -5.19 -12.25 -13.31
N LEU A 150 -5.67 -11.08 -13.73
CA LEU A 150 -5.19 -10.44 -14.96
C LEU A 150 -3.72 -9.99 -14.85
N ALA A 151 -3.31 -9.45 -13.71
CA ALA A 151 -1.95 -9.00 -13.48
C ALA A 151 -0.93 -10.14 -13.54
N VAL A 152 -1.28 -11.31 -13.02
CA VAL A 152 -0.41 -12.49 -12.99
C VAL A 152 -0.06 -12.97 -14.40
N GLU A 153 -1.00 -12.86 -15.34
CA GLU A 153 -0.77 -13.20 -16.75
C GLU A 153 -0.10 -12.05 -17.51
N LEU A 154 -0.62 -10.83 -17.36
CA LEU A 154 -0.21 -9.66 -18.15
C LEU A 154 1.20 -9.19 -17.80
N LEU A 155 1.55 -9.09 -16.51
CA LEU A 155 2.76 -8.42 -16.08
C LEU A 155 4.05 -9.11 -16.60
N PRO A 156 4.24 -10.43 -16.42
CA PRO A 156 5.47 -11.10 -16.88
C PRO A 156 5.65 -11.05 -18.40
N GLU A 157 4.56 -11.11 -19.14
CA GLU A 157 4.59 -11.00 -20.59
C GLU A 157 4.97 -9.58 -21.03
N LEU A 158 4.33 -8.56 -20.45
CA LEU A 158 4.60 -7.18 -20.81
C LEU A 158 6.04 -6.77 -20.45
N GLU A 159 6.57 -7.24 -19.31
CA GLU A 159 7.96 -7.05 -18.91
C GLU A 159 8.96 -7.69 -19.90
N ARG A 160 8.63 -8.87 -20.42
CA ARG A 160 9.45 -9.56 -21.44
C ARG A 160 9.37 -8.84 -22.77
N THR A 161 8.16 -8.55 -23.24
CA THR A 161 7.91 -7.93 -24.55
C THR A 161 8.53 -6.54 -24.61
N ALA A 162 8.36 -5.70 -23.58
CA ALA A 162 8.99 -4.37 -23.54
C ALA A 162 10.53 -4.43 -23.58
N ARG A 163 11.14 -5.47 -22.99
CA ARG A 163 12.60 -5.63 -22.98
C ARG A 163 13.16 -6.09 -24.32
N MET A 164 12.45 -6.97 -25.01
CA MET A 164 12.89 -7.57 -26.28
C MET A 164 12.38 -6.82 -27.51
N ALA A 165 11.50 -5.83 -27.33
CA ALA A 165 10.90 -5.09 -28.42
C ALA A 165 11.94 -4.28 -29.23
N PRO A 166 11.74 -4.17 -30.56
CA PRO A 166 12.50 -3.27 -31.40
C PRO A 166 12.20 -1.80 -31.02
N ASP A 167 13.11 -0.89 -31.40
CA ASP A 167 13.10 0.49 -30.93
C ASP A 167 11.78 1.23 -31.26
N GLU A 168 11.12 0.88 -32.36
CA GLU A 168 9.90 1.54 -32.85
C GLU A 168 8.69 1.33 -31.92
N THR A 169 8.55 0.14 -31.32
CA THR A 169 7.42 -0.20 -30.43
C THR A 169 7.80 -0.16 -28.95
N ARG A 170 9.11 -0.08 -28.65
CA ARG A 170 9.64 -0.11 -27.29
C ARG A 170 9.07 1.01 -26.42
N SER A 171 8.96 2.23 -26.94
CA SER A 171 8.43 3.39 -26.21
C SER A 171 6.98 3.15 -25.76
N GLU A 172 6.14 2.63 -26.65
CA GLU A 172 4.75 2.34 -26.36
C GLU A 172 4.60 1.19 -25.35
N LEU A 173 5.39 0.13 -25.48
CA LEU A 173 5.37 -0.99 -24.54
C LEU A 173 5.82 -0.59 -23.14
N PHE A 174 6.81 0.31 -23.03
CA PHE A 174 7.19 0.87 -21.73
C PHE A 174 6.11 1.77 -21.14
N LEU A 175 5.35 2.49 -21.97
CA LEU A 175 4.20 3.26 -21.49
C LEU A 175 3.13 2.34 -20.91
N LEU A 176 2.79 1.26 -21.62
CA LEU A 176 1.87 0.23 -21.14
C LEU A 176 2.37 -0.40 -19.84
N LEU A 177 3.66 -0.74 -19.76
CA LEU A 177 4.26 -1.30 -18.55
C LEU A 177 4.20 -0.33 -17.36
N SER A 178 4.45 0.96 -17.60
CA SER A 178 4.28 1.99 -16.57
C SER A 178 2.86 2.02 -16.06
N ARG A 179 1.87 2.06 -16.97
CA ARG A 179 0.45 2.05 -16.61
C ARG A 179 0.13 0.82 -15.77
N THR A 180 0.49 -0.39 -16.20
CA THR A 180 0.30 -1.63 -15.41
C THR A 180 0.80 -1.50 -13.98
N TYR A 181 2.06 -1.08 -13.78
CA TYR A 181 2.62 -0.92 -12.44
C TYR A 181 1.92 0.16 -11.60
N GLN A 182 1.44 1.25 -12.22
CA GLN A 182 0.64 2.24 -11.50
C GLN A 182 -0.68 1.63 -10.97
N ALA A 183 -1.25 0.60 -11.63
CA ALA A 183 -2.52 -0.06 -11.22
C ALA A 183 -2.24 -0.88 -9.99
N LEU A 184 -1.18 -1.67 -10.09
CA LEU A 184 -0.73 -2.51 -9.01
C LEU A 184 -0.41 -1.65 -7.79
N SER A 185 0.27 -0.52 -7.96
CA SER A 185 0.51 0.41 -6.85
C SER A 185 -0.81 0.91 -6.24
N ALA A 186 -1.77 1.32 -7.05
CA ALA A 186 -3.09 1.75 -6.57
C ALA A 186 -3.88 0.62 -5.88
N ALA A 187 -3.77 -0.61 -6.38
CA ALA A 187 -4.40 -1.81 -5.83
C ALA A 187 -3.79 -2.17 -4.48
N PHE A 188 -2.45 -2.21 -4.37
CA PHE A 188 -1.73 -2.46 -3.14
C PHE A 188 -2.00 -1.39 -2.06
N VAL A 189 -2.07 -0.10 -2.43
CA VAL A 189 -2.48 0.97 -1.50
C VAL A 189 -3.88 0.73 -0.92
N ARG A 190 -4.81 0.17 -1.70
CA ARG A 190 -6.18 -0.14 -1.24
C ARG A 190 -6.22 -1.36 -0.33
N GLN A 191 -5.30 -2.30 -0.52
CA GLN A 191 -5.16 -3.52 0.30
C GLN A 191 -4.23 -3.33 1.51
N ASP A 192 -3.81 -2.10 1.80
CA ASP A 192 -2.87 -1.76 2.88
C ASP A 192 -1.47 -2.39 2.75
N GLU A 193 -1.11 -2.82 1.54
CA GLU A 193 0.21 -3.37 1.20
C GLU A 193 1.16 -2.26 0.73
N ALA A 194 1.44 -1.32 1.62
CA ALA A 194 2.12 -0.07 1.26
C ALA A 194 3.56 -0.24 0.75
N ASP A 195 4.24 -1.29 1.18
CA ASP A 195 5.60 -1.64 0.72
C ASP A 195 5.61 -2.16 -0.72
N ALA A 196 4.69 -3.06 -1.07
CA ALA A 196 4.47 -3.52 -2.44
C ALA A 196 4.01 -2.36 -3.34
N ALA A 197 3.16 -1.47 -2.82
CA ALA A 197 2.75 -0.28 -3.54
C ALA A 197 3.93 0.63 -3.90
N TRP A 198 4.90 0.77 -3.00
CA TRP A 198 6.12 1.54 -3.25
C TRP A 198 6.98 0.89 -4.33
N VAL A 199 7.22 -0.42 -4.26
CA VAL A 199 7.97 -1.16 -5.30
C VAL A 199 7.30 -1.02 -6.67
N ALA A 200 5.97 -1.17 -6.74
CA ALA A 200 5.23 -1.00 -7.97
C ALA A 200 5.33 0.45 -8.50
N ALA A 201 5.25 1.46 -7.63
CA ALA A 201 5.39 2.86 -8.04
C ALA A 201 6.79 3.17 -8.59
N ASP A 202 7.85 2.66 -7.96
CA ASP A 202 9.23 2.82 -8.45
C ASP A 202 9.42 2.22 -9.86
N ARG A 203 8.91 1.00 -10.06
CA ARG A 203 8.95 0.34 -11.38
C ARG A 203 8.09 1.07 -12.42
N ALA A 204 6.98 1.67 -12.01
CA ALA A 204 6.17 2.52 -12.88
C ALA A 204 6.94 3.75 -13.38
N ILE A 205 7.70 4.42 -12.49
CA ILE A 205 8.55 5.56 -12.82
C ILE A 205 9.63 5.12 -13.82
N PHE A 206 10.35 4.05 -13.50
CA PHE A 206 11.42 3.50 -14.36
C PHE A 206 10.93 3.13 -15.77
N ALA A 207 9.71 2.60 -15.89
CA ALA A 207 9.10 2.30 -17.19
C ALA A 207 8.66 3.58 -17.91
N ALA A 208 8.07 4.57 -17.20
CA ALA A 208 7.67 5.84 -17.80
C ALA A 208 8.84 6.66 -18.35
N GLU A 209 9.99 6.63 -17.68
CA GLU A 209 11.21 7.27 -18.19
C GLU A 209 11.61 6.69 -19.55
N ARG A 210 11.53 5.37 -19.72
CA ARG A 210 11.84 4.68 -20.97
C ARG A 210 10.80 4.87 -22.06
N SER A 211 9.57 5.20 -21.70
CA SER A 211 8.54 5.57 -22.66
C SER A 211 8.67 7.02 -23.14
N GLY A 212 9.56 7.81 -22.53
CA GLY A 212 9.72 9.23 -22.86
C GLY A 212 8.51 10.09 -22.51
N ASP A 213 7.57 9.61 -21.70
CA ASP A 213 6.37 10.36 -21.31
C ASP A 213 6.52 10.93 -19.89
N PRO A 214 6.85 12.23 -19.74
CA PRO A 214 7.10 12.84 -18.44
C PRO A 214 5.84 12.92 -17.57
N LEU A 215 4.64 12.86 -18.15
CA LEU A 215 3.41 12.87 -17.36
C LEU A 215 3.21 11.53 -16.64
N HIS A 216 3.58 10.42 -17.27
CA HIS A 216 3.53 9.11 -16.63
C HIS A 216 4.62 8.95 -15.55
N VAL A 217 5.75 9.65 -15.68
CA VAL A 217 6.74 9.77 -14.59
C VAL A 217 6.11 10.47 -13.38
N CYS A 218 5.45 11.62 -13.61
CA CYS A 218 4.75 12.34 -12.54
C CYS A 218 3.63 11.51 -11.91
N ALA A 219 2.89 10.74 -12.72
CA ALA A 219 1.86 9.83 -12.24
C ALA A 219 2.44 8.72 -11.34
N GLY A 220 3.60 8.16 -11.72
CA GLY A 220 4.35 7.22 -10.88
C GLY A 220 4.78 7.83 -9.54
N VAL A 221 5.29 9.07 -9.54
CA VAL A 221 5.65 9.80 -8.31
C VAL A 221 4.44 10.05 -7.42
N PHE A 222 3.29 10.37 -8.00
CA PHE A 222 2.04 10.45 -7.26
C PHE A 222 1.68 9.12 -6.58
N ARG A 223 1.80 7.99 -7.29
CA ARG A 223 1.58 6.66 -6.70
C ARG A 223 2.55 6.37 -5.55
N MET A 224 3.82 6.75 -5.71
CA MET A 224 4.83 6.62 -4.66
C MET A 224 4.48 7.46 -3.43
N THR A 225 3.97 8.67 -3.63
CA THR A 225 3.46 9.53 -2.55
C THR A 225 2.33 8.83 -1.77
N GLN A 226 1.39 8.17 -2.46
CA GLN A 226 0.31 7.40 -1.82
C GLN A 226 0.87 6.25 -0.97
N ALA A 227 1.89 5.54 -1.46
CA ALA A 227 2.56 4.50 -0.70
C ALA A 227 3.22 5.05 0.58
N PHE A 228 3.96 6.15 0.50
CA PHE A 228 4.58 6.78 1.69
C PHE A 228 3.56 7.28 2.71
N VAL A 229 2.40 7.78 2.27
CA VAL A 229 1.31 8.17 3.19
C VAL A 229 0.79 6.95 3.97
N ARG A 230 0.66 5.79 3.31
CA ARG A 230 0.26 4.53 3.95
C ARG A 230 1.32 4.02 4.92
N LEU A 231 2.60 4.13 4.55
CA LEU A 231 3.74 3.83 5.43
C LEU A 231 3.91 4.81 6.60
N ARG A 232 3.12 5.89 6.68
CA ARG A 232 3.24 6.99 7.66
C ARG A 232 4.53 7.81 7.54
N SER A 233 5.26 7.67 6.44
CA SER A 233 6.46 8.44 6.12
C SER A 233 6.13 9.77 5.45
N LEU A 234 5.43 10.67 6.16
CA LEU A 234 4.91 11.91 5.59
C LEU A 234 6.00 12.84 5.01
N GLY A 235 7.20 12.86 5.60
CA GLY A 235 8.33 13.63 5.06
C GLY A 235 8.81 13.11 3.70
N GLN A 236 8.80 11.78 3.50
CA GLN A 236 9.13 11.18 2.20
C GLN A 236 8.02 11.45 1.18
N ALA A 237 6.75 11.40 1.59
CA ALA A 237 5.61 11.75 0.75
C ALA A 237 5.69 13.22 0.29
N GLU A 238 5.97 14.14 1.20
CA GLU A 238 6.13 15.57 0.86
C GLU A 238 7.31 15.79 -0.08
N HIS A 239 8.47 15.17 0.19
CA HIS A 239 9.65 15.30 -0.66
C HIS A 239 9.37 14.80 -2.08
N ALA A 240 8.80 13.60 -2.24
CA ALA A 240 8.46 13.05 -3.55
C ALA A 240 7.47 13.94 -4.32
N ALA A 241 6.41 14.40 -3.65
CA ALA A 241 5.42 15.30 -4.25
C ALA A 241 6.03 16.65 -4.66
N ARG A 242 6.90 17.22 -3.82
CA ARG A 242 7.57 18.50 -4.10
C ARG A 242 8.42 18.42 -5.36
N THR A 243 9.25 17.38 -5.49
CA THR A 243 10.10 17.18 -6.68
C THR A 243 9.27 17.14 -7.98
N ALA A 244 8.11 16.50 -7.98
CA ALA A 244 7.23 16.48 -9.15
C ALA A 244 6.54 17.83 -9.41
N ILE A 245 6.09 18.53 -8.35
CA ILE A 245 5.47 19.85 -8.47
C ILE A 245 6.45 20.86 -9.04
N ASP A 246 7.66 20.93 -8.47
CA ASP A 246 8.69 21.89 -8.87
C ASP A 246 9.04 21.69 -10.36
N ALA A 247 9.23 20.44 -10.80
CA ALA A 247 9.49 20.11 -12.21
C ALA A 247 8.33 20.51 -13.15
N LEU A 248 7.08 20.32 -12.73
CA LEU A 248 5.91 20.71 -13.52
C LEU A 248 5.73 22.24 -13.58
N GLU A 249 6.03 22.95 -12.49
CA GLU A 249 5.98 24.41 -12.43
C GLU A 249 7.04 25.06 -13.33
N GLU A 250 8.25 24.52 -13.36
CA GLU A 250 9.32 24.95 -14.27
C GLU A 250 8.92 24.78 -15.74
N GLN A 251 8.29 23.66 -16.11
CA GLN A 251 7.79 23.44 -17.47
C GLN A 251 6.57 24.32 -17.81
N GLY A 252 5.70 24.58 -16.85
CA GLY A 252 4.55 25.48 -17.00
C GLY A 252 4.94 26.94 -17.20
N ALA A 253 5.99 27.39 -16.49
CA ALA A 253 6.61 28.70 -16.68
C ALA A 253 7.28 28.83 -18.06
N GLY A 254 7.76 27.72 -18.62
CA GLY A 254 8.35 27.60 -19.97
C GLY A 254 7.38 27.18 -21.08
N ARG A 255 6.08 27.47 -21.00
CA ARG A 255 5.07 27.37 -22.08
C ARG A 255 5.32 26.32 -23.20
N ARG A 256 5.35 25.03 -22.86
CA ARG A 256 4.83 23.95 -23.75
C ARG A 256 3.56 23.40 -23.11
N ARG A 257 2.44 23.58 -23.80
CA ARG A 257 1.13 23.08 -23.33
C ARG A 257 1.22 21.56 -23.21
N LEU A 258 1.11 21.04 -21.99
CA LEU A 258 0.60 19.70 -21.78
C LEU A 258 -0.80 19.68 -22.43
N CYS A 259 -1.01 18.85 -23.45
CA CYS A 259 -2.32 18.74 -24.07
C CYS A 259 -3.34 18.28 -23.01
N PRO A 260 -4.48 18.96 -22.84
CA PRO A 260 -5.49 18.60 -21.82
C PRO A 260 -6.00 17.15 -21.93
N SER A 261 -5.91 16.55 -23.13
CA SER A 261 -6.21 15.14 -23.38
C SER A 261 -5.26 14.19 -22.66
N SER A 262 -3.96 14.51 -22.61
CA SER A 262 -2.92 13.71 -21.95
C SER A 262 -3.05 13.72 -20.42
N VAL A 263 -3.61 14.78 -19.84
CA VAL A 263 -3.90 14.82 -18.38
C VAL A 263 -5.18 14.03 -18.06
N ARG A 264 -6.21 14.08 -18.93
CA ARG A 264 -7.46 13.33 -18.76
C ARG A 264 -7.33 11.82 -18.96
N SER A 265 -6.38 11.36 -19.79
CA SER A 265 -6.11 9.92 -19.96
C SER A 265 -5.45 9.30 -18.74
N ILE A 266 -4.70 10.08 -17.97
CA ILE A 266 -4.05 9.64 -16.73
C ILE A 266 -5.05 9.74 -15.55
N TRP A 267 -5.92 10.76 -15.57
CA TRP A 267 -6.97 10.99 -14.57
C TRP A 267 -8.34 11.27 -15.23
N PRO A 268 -9.19 10.25 -15.46
CA PRO A 268 -10.56 10.49 -15.86
C PRO A 268 -11.29 11.23 -14.73
N SER A 269 -12.00 12.30 -15.09
CA SER A 269 -12.59 13.35 -14.22
C SER A 269 -13.46 12.90 -13.02
N ARG A 270 -13.67 11.60 -12.80
CA ARG A 270 -14.41 11.03 -11.66
C ARG A 270 -13.54 10.84 -10.40
N SER A 271 -12.22 10.96 -10.51
CA SER A 271 -11.27 10.66 -9.42
C SER A 271 -11.17 11.73 -8.32
N PHE A 272 -11.97 12.80 -8.39
CA PHE A 272 -12.00 13.87 -7.37
C PHE A 272 -13.40 13.98 -6.74
N THR A 273 -14.03 12.87 -6.37
CA THR A 273 -14.96 12.94 -5.24
C THR A 273 -14.12 13.24 -4.01
N ARG A 274 -14.23 14.46 -3.49
CA ARG A 274 -13.74 14.84 -2.16
C ARG A 274 -14.28 13.81 -1.15
N GLU A 275 -13.49 12.81 -0.84
CA GLU A 275 -13.70 12.03 0.37
C GLU A 275 -13.33 12.96 1.53
N PRO A 276 -14.27 13.31 2.42
CA PRO A 276 -13.93 14.21 3.52
C PRO A 276 -12.95 13.48 4.42
N ALA A 277 -11.72 13.99 4.48
CA ALA A 277 -10.75 13.57 5.47
C ALA A 277 -11.40 13.66 6.86
N LEU A 278 -11.75 12.50 7.44
CA LEU A 278 -12.10 12.36 8.84
C LEU A 278 -10.81 12.50 9.68
N GLY A 279 -10.23 13.69 9.64
CA GLY A 279 -9.22 14.14 10.58
C GLY A 279 -9.90 14.78 11.79
N PRO A 280 -9.39 14.61 13.02
CA PRO A 280 -9.97 15.22 14.21
C PRO A 280 -9.94 16.75 14.08
N LYS A 281 -11.11 17.39 14.24
CA LYS A 281 -11.25 18.86 14.21
C LYS A 281 -10.24 19.50 15.16
N PRO A 282 -9.51 20.56 14.73
CA PRO A 282 -8.60 21.27 15.62
C PRO A 282 -9.40 21.89 16.77
N ARG A 283 -8.99 21.57 18.00
CA ARG A 283 -9.55 22.19 19.21
C ARG A 283 -9.36 23.71 19.11
N ARG A 284 -10.46 24.45 19.13
CA ARG A 284 -10.46 25.92 19.24
C ARG A 284 -9.63 26.31 20.47
N ARG A 285 -8.52 27.01 20.27
CA ARG A 285 -7.79 27.68 21.36
C ARG A 285 -8.68 28.81 21.87
N SER A 286 -9.04 28.75 23.14
CA SER A 286 -9.69 29.85 23.86
C SER A 286 -8.76 31.07 23.87
N PRO A 287 -9.27 32.30 23.66
CA PRO A 287 -8.44 33.50 23.70
C PRO A 287 -7.96 33.76 25.13
N ARG A 288 -6.65 34.00 25.29
CA ARG A 288 -6.05 34.47 26.55
C ARG A 288 -6.60 35.87 26.87
N PRO A 289 -6.93 36.19 28.13
CA PRO A 289 -7.38 37.53 28.50
C PRO A 289 -6.22 38.53 28.41
N ALA A 290 -6.52 39.72 27.86
CA ALA A 290 -5.59 40.83 27.75
C ALA A 290 -5.24 41.37 29.14
N LEU A 291 -3.95 41.33 29.51
CA LEU A 291 -3.46 42.01 30.69
C LEU A 291 -3.35 43.51 30.40
N SER A 292 -4.17 44.27 31.13
CA SER A 292 -4.21 45.73 31.21
C SER A 292 -2.83 46.32 31.51
N ARG A 293 -2.34 47.20 30.63
CA ARG A 293 -1.23 48.11 30.93
C ARG A 293 -1.67 49.09 32.00
N ARG A 294 -1.16 48.94 33.23
CA ARG A 294 -1.10 50.04 34.21
C ARG A 294 0.35 50.51 34.37
N SER A 295 0.49 51.80 34.12
CA SER A 295 1.61 52.69 34.40
C SER A 295 2.18 52.49 35.80
N LEU A 296 3.52 52.49 35.91
CA LEU A 296 4.24 53.14 37.00
C LEU A 296 5.56 53.70 36.45
N ALA A 297 5.84 54.93 36.84
CA ALA A 297 6.85 55.81 36.30
C ALA A 297 8.23 55.66 36.98
N ARG A 298 9.27 56.01 36.21
CA ARG A 298 10.52 56.72 36.57
C ARG A 298 11.22 56.41 37.89
N THR A 299 12.45 55.91 37.76
CA THR A 299 13.75 56.54 38.13
C THR A 299 14.82 55.68 37.41
N GLY A 300 15.73 56.14 36.55
CA GLY A 300 16.53 57.36 36.59
C GLY A 300 17.96 56.98 37.01
N THR A 301 18.80 56.52 36.09
CA THR A 301 20.26 56.75 36.11
C THR A 301 20.92 56.35 34.80
N THR A 302 21.63 57.31 34.24
CA THR A 302 22.55 57.26 33.11
C THR A 302 23.83 56.49 33.45
N SER A 303 24.32 55.63 32.55
CA SER A 303 25.75 55.55 32.26
C SER A 303 25.99 55.03 30.84
N THR A 304 26.38 55.96 29.98
CA THR A 304 27.20 55.71 28.79
C THR A 304 28.44 54.90 29.16
N TRP A 305 28.84 53.93 28.34
CA TRP A 305 30.25 53.78 27.95
C TRP A 305 30.35 52.96 26.66
N SER A 306 31.18 53.49 25.76
CA SER A 306 31.45 52.99 24.42
C SER A 306 32.56 51.95 24.41
N SER A 307 32.71 51.34 23.23
CA SER A 307 33.93 50.79 22.63
C SER A 307 34.22 49.31 22.86
N GLY A 308 34.61 48.65 21.76
CA GLY A 308 35.10 47.27 21.79
C GLY A 308 34.94 46.54 20.46
N ARG A 309 35.52 47.07 19.38
CA ARG A 309 35.74 46.38 18.12
C ARG A 309 37.09 45.66 18.21
N SER A 310 37.18 44.42 17.73
CA SER A 310 38.36 43.64 17.22
C SER A 310 38.02 42.17 17.43
N THR A 311 38.22 41.22 16.52
CA THR A 311 38.79 41.13 15.17
C THR A 311 38.28 39.81 14.62
#